data_AF-A0A938S558-F1
#
_entry.id   AF-A0A938S558-F1
#
_cell.length_a   1.000
_cell.length_b   1.000
_cell.length_c   1.000
_cell.angle_alpha   90.00
_cell.angle_beta   90.00
_cell.angle_gamma   90.00
#
_symmetry.space_group_name_H-M   'P 1'
#
loop_
_entity.id
_entity.type
_entity.pdbx_description
1 polymer ?
#
loop_
_entity_poly.entity_id
_entity_poly.type
_entity_poly.pdbx_seq_one_letter_code
_entity_poly.pdbx_strand_id
1 'polypeptide(L)'
;MRLDLSPANAELYRGLEIRELAGKPTLVSPPDLAIPGIVGNLARMPIDADEVILTGSMAIWAYLVVFHYLHGKTKRIYYEDGRGQRILVAAHG
;
A
#
# COMPACT_ATOMS: atom_id res chain seq x y z
N MET A 1 5.99 -1.05 11.26
CA MET A 1 5.62 0.16 10.47
C MET A 1 4.14 0.17 10.09
N ARG A 2 3.49 1.34 9.99
CA ARG A 2 2.15 1.48 9.39
C ARG A 2 2.26 2.10 8.00
N LEU A 3 1.73 1.44 6.98
CA LEU A 3 1.78 1.86 5.58
C LEU A 3 0.37 2.22 5.12
N ASP A 4 0.13 3.51 4.87
CA ASP A 4 -1.13 4.02 4.32
C ASP A 4 -1.17 3.84 2.80
N LEU A 5 -2.13 3.08 2.29
CA LEU A 5 -2.34 2.87 0.85
C LEU A 5 -3.35 3.88 0.28
N SER A 6 -3.87 4.80 1.08
CA SER A 6 -4.77 5.83 0.55
C SER A 6 -4.05 6.74 -0.45
N PRO A 7 -4.77 7.31 -1.43
CA PRO A 7 -4.21 8.30 -2.36
C PRO A 7 -3.55 9.53 -1.71
N ALA A 8 -3.70 9.74 -0.40
CA ALA A 8 -2.99 10.79 0.34
C ALA A 8 -1.52 10.45 0.62
N ASN A 9 -1.09 9.19 0.44
CA ASN A 9 0.31 8.80 0.60
C ASN A 9 1.14 9.27 -0.61
N ALA A 10 1.65 10.49 -0.52
CA ALA A 10 2.46 11.11 -1.58
C ALA A 10 3.78 10.35 -1.87
N GLU A 11 4.30 9.58 -0.93
CA GLU A 11 5.52 8.80 -1.15
C GLU A 11 5.24 7.55 -1.97
N LEU A 12 4.19 6.80 -1.61
CA LEU A 12 3.78 5.58 -2.30
C LEU A 12 3.32 5.87 -3.74
N TYR A 13 2.61 6.99 -3.94
CA TYR A 13 2.06 7.40 -5.24
C TYR A 13 2.91 8.44 -5.97
N ARG A 14 4.18 8.64 -5.58
CA ARG A 14 5.06 9.60 -6.23
C ARG A 14 5.15 9.34 -7.74
N GLY A 15 4.86 10.38 -8.53
CA GLY A 15 4.90 10.30 -10.00
C GLY A 15 3.70 9.62 -10.64
N LEU A 16 2.71 9.20 -9.85
CA LEU A 16 1.43 8.68 -10.34
C LEU A 16 0.37 9.78 -10.30
N GLU A 17 -0.62 9.66 -11.18
CA GLU A 17 -1.67 10.64 -11.32
C GLU A 17 -2.81 10.36 -10.34
N ILE A 18 -2.97 11.28 -9.38
CA ILE A 18 -4.11 11.33 -8.47
C ILE A 18 -4.99 12.53 -8.87
N ARG A 19 -6.29 12.31 -9.03
CA ARG A 19 -7.27 13.37 -9.29
C ARG A 19 -8.40 13.32 -8.26
N GLU A 20 -9.05 14.46 -8.04
CA GLU A 20 -10.27 14.49 -7.26
C GLU A 20 -11.47 14.07 -8.13
N LEU A 21 -12.10 12.95 -7.78
CA LEU A 21 -13.30 12.44 -8.42
C LEU A 21 -14.41 12.32 -7.35
N ALA A 22 -15.55 12.96 -7.59
CA ALA A 22 -16.67 13.00 -6.64
C ALA A 22 -16.24 13.41 -5.22
N GLY A 23 -15.36 14.42 -5.10
CA GLY A 23 -14.87 14.93 -3.81
C GLY A 23 -13.84 14.04 -3.11
N LYS A 24 -13.27 13.04 -3.79
CA LYS A 24 -12.30 12.12 -3.21
C LYS A 24 -11.04 12.01 -4.07
N PRO A 25 -9.83 12.04 -3.47
CA PRO A 25 -8.61 11.77 -4.20
C PRO A 25 -8.63 10.32 -4.69
N THR A 26 -8.37 10.14 -5.98
CA THR A 26 -8.48 8.86 -6.68
C THR A 26 -7.25 8.69 -7.59
N LEU A 27 -6.61 7.53 -7.52
CA LEU A 27 -5.57 7.13 -8.47
C LEU A 27 -6.20 6.88 -9.84
N VAL A 28 -5.86 7.72 -10.82
CA VAL A 28 -6.37 7.63 -12.19
C VAL A 28 -5.35 7.06 -13.17
N SER A 29 -4.08 6.93 -12.77
CA SER A 29 -3.11 6.17 -13.56
C SER A 29 -3.62 4.75 -13.78
N PRO A 30 -3.57 4.24 -15.02
CA PRO A 30 -4.02 2.88 -15.30
C PRO A 30 -3.11 1.85 -14.61
N PRO A 31 -3.61 0.65 -14.26
CA PRO A 31 -2.86 -0.31 -13.46
C PRO A 31 -1.50 -0.71 -14.04
N ASP A 32 -1.36 -0.79 -15.35
CA ASP A 32 -0.12 -1.11 -16.06
C ASP A 32 1.00 -0.07 -15.83
N LEU A 33 0.65 1.20 -15.62
CA LEU A 33 1.59 2.25 -15.22
C LEU A 33 1.71 2.38 -13.70
N ALA A 34 0.60 2.22 -12.98
CA ALA A 34 0.57 2.39 -11.53
C ALA A 34 1.37 1.32 -10.79
N ILE A 35 1.28 0.05 -11.21
CA ILE A 35 1.93 -1.06 -10.52
C ILE A 35 3.47 -0.91 -10.50
N PRO A 36 4.16 -0.69 -11.63
CA PRO A 36 5.61 -0.45 -11.62
C PRO A 36 5.99 0.80 -10.80
N GLY A 37 5.18 1.86 -10.85
CA GLY A 37 5.38 3.07 -10.05
C GLY A 37 5.33 2.79 -8.54
N ILE A 38 4.27 2.11 -8.08
CA ILE A 38 4.10 1.72 -6.67
C ILE A 38 5.27 0.86 -6.21
N VAL A 39 5.66 -0.17 -6.98
CA VAL A 39 6.79 -1.05 -6.63
C VAL A 39 8.11 -0.27 -6.59
N GLY A 40 8.35 0.61 -7.56
CA GLY A 40 9.53 1.47 -7.60
C GLY A 40 9.61 2.45 -6.43
N ASN A 41 8.46 2.97 -5.98
CA ASN A 41 8.38 3.83 -4.81
C ASN A 41 8.60 3.04 -3.52
N LEU A 42 7.95 1.88 -3.35
CA LEU A 42 8.16 0.99 -2.20
C LEU A 42 9.63 0.59 -2.03
N ALA A 43 10.36 0.37 -3.13
CA ALA A 43 11.78 0.04 -3.09
C ALA A 43 12.68 1.15 -2.53
N ARG A 44 12.17 2.38 -2.45
CA ARG A 44 12.88 3.54 -1.88
C ARG A 44 12.40 3.87 -0.47
N MET A 45 11.27 3.30 -0.05
CA MET A 45 10.70 3.51 1.27
C MET A 45 11.43 2.64 2.31
N PRO A 46 11.66 3.14 3.53
CA PRO A 46 12.18 2.30 4.61
C PRO A 46 11.09 1.31 5.04
N ILE A 47 11.27 0.03 4.73
CA ILE A 47 10.36 -1.05 5.12
C ILE A 47 10.86 -1.72 6.40
N ASP A 48 9.95 -1.86 7.36
CA ASP A 48 10.19 -2.58 8.60
C ASP A 48 10.19 -4.10 8.36
N ALA A 49 11.31 -4.74 8.65
CA ALA A 49 11.51 -6.17 8.43
C ALA A 49 10.77 -7.05 9.44
N ASP A 50 10.34 -6.51 10.59
CA ASP A 50 9.64 -7.30 11.61
C ASP A 50 8.12 -7.23 11.45
N GLU A 51 7.59 -6.05 11.10
CA GLU A 51 6.14 -5.88 11.00
C GLU A 51 5.71 -4.72 10.08
N VAL A 52 4.73 -4.96 9.21
CA VAL A 52 4.02 -3.91 8.46
C VAL A 52 2.51 -4.03 8.64
N ILE A 53 1.84 -2.90 8.89
CA ILE A 53 0.39 -2.78 8.97
C ILE A 53 -0.11 -1.99 7.76
N LEU A 54 -0.85 -2.65 6.87
CA LEU A 54 -1.50 -2.06 5.70
C LEU A 54 -2.81 -1.39 6.13
N THR A 55 -3.03 -0.15 5.70
CA THR A 55 -4.24 0.62 6.00
C THR A 55 -4.59 1.55 4.83
N GLY A 56 -5.65 2.36 4.98
CA GLY A 56 -6.03 3.38 4.01
C GLY A 56 -7.08 2.92 3.01
N SER A 57 -7.92 3.83 2.55
CA SER A 57 -8.94 3.50 1.54
C SER A 57 -8.29 3.44 0.15
N MET A 58 -8.26 2.24 -0.43
CA MET A 58 -7.76 2.01 -1.79
C MET A 58 -8.39 0.77 -2.42
N ALA A 59 -8.28 0.65 -3.73
CA ALA A 59 -8.70 -0.54 -4.46
C ALA A 59 -7.91 -1.79 -4.01
N ILE A 60 -8.60 -2.95 -3.97
CA ILE A 60 -8.04 -4.23 -3.50
C ILE A 60 -6.76 -4.61 -4.26
N TRP A 61 -6.68 -4.32 -5.56
CA TRP A 61 -5.49 -4.66 -6.35
C TRP A 61 -4.23 -3.95 -5.84
N ALA A 62 -4.33 -2.73 -5.31
CA ALA A 62 -3.19 -2.02 -4.75
C ALA A 62 -2.69 -2.69 -3.47
N TYR A 63 -3.61 -3.18 -2.64
CA TYR A 63 -3.28 -4.01 -1.49
C TYR A 63 -2.55 -5.28 -1.90
N LEU A 64 -3.01 -5.97 -2.95
CA LEU A 64 -2.35 -7.18 -3.45
C LEU A 64 -0.92 -6.90 -3.94
N VAL A 65 -0.72 -5.79 -4.65
CA VAL A 65 0.62 -5.38 -5.14
C VAL A 65 1.56 -5.07 -4.00
N VAL A 66 1.12 -4.26 -3.03
CA VAL A 66 1.92 -3.88 -1.86
C VAL A 66 2.20 -5.12 -0.99
N PHE A 67 1.19 -5.94 -0.73
CA PHE A 67 1.34 -7.21 -0.02
C PHE A 67 2.37 -8.11 -0.71
N HIS A 68 2.26 -8.30 -2.02
CA HIS A 68 3.18 -9.16 -2.78
C HIS A 68 4.62 -8.64 -2.72
N TYR A 69 4.82 -7.32 -2.77
CA TYR A 69 6.14 -6.71 -2.61
C TYR A 69 6.73 -7.00 -1.23
N LEU A 70 5.92 -6.87 -0.17
CA LEU A 70 6.34 -7.04 1.23
C LEU A 70 6.49 -8.51 1.64
N HIS A 71 5.77 -9.40 1.00
CA HIS A 71 5.80 -10.83 1.27
C HIS A 71 7.23 -11.37 1.13
N GLY A 72 7.76 -11.96 2.21
CA GLY A 72 9.15 -12.40 2.30
C GLY A 72 10.19 -11.31 2.63
N LYS A 73 9.80 -10.03 2.71
CA LYS A 73 10.65 -8.92 3.18
C LYS A 73 10.33 -8.50 4.63
N THR A 74 9.14 -8.82 5.11
CA THR A 74 8.71 -8.53 6.47
C THR A 74 8.14 -9.79 7.13
N LYS A 75 8.43 -10.00 8.42
CA LYS A 75 8.00 -11.21 9.14
C LYS A 75 6.51 -11.26 9.37
N ARG A 76 5.84 -10.10 9.55
CA ARG A 76 4.40 -10.04 9.80
C ARG A 76 3.77 -8.94 8.99
N ILE A 77 2.69 -9.27 8.27
CA ILE A 77 1.86 -8.30 7.57
C ILE A 77 0.47 -8.34 8.18
N TYR A 78 0.00 -7.19 8.62
CA TYR A 78 -1.36 -6.99 9.11
C TYR A 78 -2.15 -6.13 8.12
N TYR A 79 -3.45 -6.38 8.03
CA TYR A 79 -4.42 -5.45 7.45
C TYR A 79 -5.22 -4.79 8.57
N GLU A 80 -5.39 -3.47 8.53
CA GLU A 80 -6.30 -2.76 9.42
C GLU A 80 -7.53 -2.26 8.66
N ASP A 81 -8.72 -2.62 9.16
CA ASP A 81 -10.01 -2.44 8.47
C ASP A 81 -10.60 -1.02 8.52
N GLY A 82 -9.86 -0.06 9.09
CA GLY A 82 -10.33 1.30 9.32
C GLY A 82 -11.33 1.45 10.47
N ARG A 83 -11.66 0.37 11.18
CA ARG A 83 -12.48 0.33 12.40
C ARG A 83 -11.65 -0.08 13.63
N GLY A 84 -10.34 -0.12 13.49
CA GLY A 84 -9.39 -0.49 14.52
C GLY A 84 -9.16 -2.00 14.65
N GLN A 85 -9.81 -2.84 13.84
CA GLN A 85 -9.52 -4.28 13.83
C GLN A 85 -8.30 -4.56 12.95
N ARG A 86 -7.41 -5.40 13.46
CA ARG A 86 -6.21 -5.85 12.75
C ARG A 86 -6.29 -7.34 12.48
N ILE A 87 -6.08 -7.70 11.23
CA ILE A 87 -6.07 -9.08 10.77
C ILE A 87 -4.64 -9.40 10.36
N LEU A 88 -4.03 -10.43 10.95
CA LEU A 88 -2.75 -10.97 10.49
C LEU A 88 -3.00 -11.66 9.15
N VAL A 89 -2.42 -11.14 8.07
CA VAL A 89 -2.63 -11.65 6.71
C VAL A 89 -1.44 -12.48 6.21
N ALA A 90 -0.24 -12.29 6.76
CA ALA A 90 0.90 -13.16 6.53
C ALA A 90 1.85 -13.15 7.74
N ALA A 91 2.45 -14.30 8.01
CA ALA A 91 3.53 -14.47 8.97
C ALA A 91 4.60 -15.40 8.39
N HIS A 92 5.86 -14.97 8.47
CA HIS A 92 7.03 -15.71 8.03
C HIS A 92 8.00 -15.86 9.21
N GLY A 93 8.58 -17.05 9.35
CA GLY A 93 9.57 -17.40 10.38
C GLY A 93 10.98 -16.97 10.00
#